data_AF-A0A819JBZ8-F1
#
_entry.id   AF-A0A819JBZ8-F1
#
_cell.length_a   1.000
_cell.length_b   1.000
_cell.length_c   1.000
_cell.angle_alpha   90.00
_cell.angle_beta   90.00
_cell.angle_gamma   90.00
#
_symmetry.space_group_name_H-M   'P 1'
#
loop_
_entity.id
_entity.type
_entity.pdbx_description
1 polymer ?
#
loop_
_entity_poly.entity_id
_entity_poly.type
_entity_poly.pdbx_seq_one_letter_code
_entity_poly.pdbx_strand_id
1 'polypeptide(L)'
;MVELLLDSAIRFWVFMPIVVITFFVGMLRHYISIITAGDKPVDKQQLADSQALIRTRILRENGKYIPKEGFVMRKHFFVNEENGYLTKQQGRQQPVRNPITDPTMMTEMLKNNISNMVPMIVIGGVINWAFSGFLCSMYPKK
;
A
#
# COMPACT_ATOMS: atom_id res chain seq x y z
N MET A 1 27.33 -14.87 -36.53
CA MET A 1 26.58 -15.01 -35.25
C MET A 1 26.72 -16.45 -34.84
N VAL A 2 27.31 -16.73 -33.67
CA VAL A 2 27.36 -18.10 -33.16
C VAL A 2 25.93 -18.49 -32.82
N GLU A 3 25.33 -19.38 -33.59
CA GLU A 3 24.07 -20.03 -33.22
C GLU A 3 24.34 -20.87 -31.99
N LEU A 4 23.90 -20.35 -30.84
CA LEU A 4 24.02 -21.09 -29.60
C LEU A 4 23.00 -22.21 -29.63
N LEU A 5 23.46 -23.44 -29.82
CA LEU A 5 22.61 -24.63 -29.76
C LEU A 5 22.41 -24.98 -28.28
N LEU A 6 21.29 -24.53 -27.71
CA LEU A 6 20.86 -24.95 -26.38
C LEU A 6 20.23 -26.34 -26.45
N ASP A 7 20.52 -27.16 -25.45
CA ASP A 7 19.85 -28.44 -25.27
C ASP A 7 18.33 -28.22 -25.08
N SER A 8 17.53 -28.93 -25.88
CA SER A 8 16.07 -28.88 -25.81
C SER A 8 15.54 -29.36 -24.45
N ALA A 9 16.30 -30.20 -23.73
CA ALA A 9 15.92 -30.67 -22.40
C ALA A 9 15.77 -29.52 -21.39
N ILE A 10 16.56 -28.45 -21.51
CA ILE A 10 16.54 -27.28 -20.60
C ILE A 10 15.15 -26.64 -20.56
N ARG A 11 14.39 -26.64 -21.66
CA ARG A 11 13.05 -26.05 -21.72
C ARG A 11 12.05 -26.77 -20.79
N PHE A 12 12.10 -28.09 -20.75
CA PHE A 12 11.18 -28.87 -19.94
C PHE A 12 11.66 -29.04 -18.50
N TRP A 13 12.97 -29.16 -18.29
CA TRP A 13 13.54 -29.42 -16.97
C TRP A 13 13.86 -28.17 -16.16
N VAL A 14 13.95 -27.00 -16.79
CA VAL A 14 14.27 -25.74 -16.10
C VAL A 14 13.12 -24.75 -16.21
N PHE A 15 12.65 -24.47 -17.43
CA PHE A 15 11.63 -23.45 -17.63
C PHE A 15 10.28 -23.84 -17.01
N MET A 16 9.78 -25.05 -17.28
CA MET A 16 8.49 -25.47 -16.73
C MET A 16 8.50 -25.49 -15.18
N PRO A 17 9.51 -26.06 -14.49
CA PRO A 17 9.57 -26.00 -13.03
C PRO A 17 9.68 -24.59 -12.48
N ILE A 18 10.47 -23.70 -13.09
CA ILE A 18 10.58 -22.31 -12.64
C ILE A 18 9.21 -21.59 -12.73
N VAL A 19 8.46 -21.79 -13.81
CA VAL A 19 7.13 -21.18 -13.98
C VAL A 19 6.16 -21.71 -12.92
N VAL A 20 6.16 -23.02 -12.68
CA VAL A 20 5.29 -23.65 -11.68
C VAL A 20 5.63 -23.17 -10.27
N ILE A 21 6.91 -23.16 -9.90
CA ILE A 21 7.38 -22.70 -8.58
C ILE A 21 7.05 -21.22 -8.38
N THR A 22 7.35 -20.35 -9.35
CA THR A 22 7.08 -18.91 -9.21
C THR A 22 5.58 -18.62 -9.11
N PHE A 23 4.73 -19.37 -9.82
CA PHE A 23 3.27 -19.27 -9.71
C PHE A 23 2.76 -19.64 -8.31
N PHE A 24 3.17 -20.81 -7.78
CA PHE A 24 2.74 -21.24 -6.45
C PHE A 24 3.27 -20.34 -5.33
N VAL A 25 4.52 -19.88 -5.43
CA VAL A 25 5.07 -18.92 -4.45
C VAL A 25 4.32 -17.59 -4.52
N GLY A 26 3.95 -17.11 -5.71
CA GLY A 26 3.11 -15.92 -5.87
C GLY A 26 1.74 -16.06 -5.19
N MET A 27 1.11 -17.22 -5.35
CA MET A 27 -0.15 -17.57 -4.69
C MET A 27 0.00 -17.62 -3.17
N LEU A 28 1.02 -18.31 -2.65
CA LEU A 28 1.31 -18.35 -1.22
C LEU A 28 1.56 -16.95 -0.64
N ARG A 29 2.34 -16.11 -1.33
CA ARG A 29 2.58 -14.72 -0.93
C ARG A 29 1.27 -13.94 -0.82
N HIS A 30 0.37 -14.12 -1.78
CA HIS A 30 -0.93 -13.44 -1.77
C HIS A 30 -1.75 -13.82 -0.54
N TYR A 31 -1.86 -15.12 -0.23
CA TYR A 31 -2.58 -15.59 0.95
C TYR A 31 -1.91 -15.15 2.26
N ILE A 32 -0.59 -15.22 2.36
CA ILE A 32 0.16 -14.71 3.53
C ILE A 32 -0.08 -13.22 3.71
N SER A 33 -0.12 -12.44 2.62
CA SER A 33 -0.40 -11.00 2.68
C SER A 33 -1.81 -10.71 3.17
N ILE A 34 -2.81 -11.51 2.78
CA ILE A 34 -4.19 -11.37 3.27
C ILE A 34 -4.24 -11.67 4.77
N ILE A 35 -3.59 -12.73 5.22
CA ILE A 35 -3.58 -13.13 6.64
C ILE A 35 -2.82 -12.11 7.49
N THR A 36 -1.76 -11.52 6.96
CA THR A 36 -0.92 -10.53 7.67
C THR A 36 -1.50 -9.11 7.59
N ALA A 37 -2.49 -8.87 6.72
CA ALA A 37 -3.25 -7.63 6.67
C ALA A 37 -4.16 -7.54 7.90
N GLY A 38 -3.57 -7.25 9.06
CA GLY A 38 -4.30 -6.98 10.28
C GLY A 38 -4.94 -5.59 10.24
N ASP A 39 -6.04 -5.44 10.97
CA ASP A 39 -6.67 -4.14 11.19
C ASP A 39 -5.75 -3.28 12.05
N LYS A 40 -5.32 -2.14 11.50
CA LYS A 40 -4.59 -1.15 12.27
C LYS A 40 -5.52 -0.55 13.33
N PRO A 41 -5.11 -0.42 14.60
CA PRO A 41 -5.91 0.26 15.60
C PRO A 41 -6.06 1.73 15.18
N VAL A 42 -7.25 2.08 14.68
CA VAL A 42 -7.55 3.46 14.29
C VAL A 42 -7.84 4.26 15.55
N ASP A 43 -7.14 5.37 15.73
CA ASP A 43 -7.48 6.33 16.76
C ASP A 43 -8.90 6.88 16.51
N LYS A 44 -9.78 6.71 17.50
CA LYS A 44 -11.19 7.13 17.41
C LYS A 44 -11.29 8.64 17.18
N GLN A 45 -10.34 9.41 17.71
CA GLN A 45 -10.31 10.86 17.53
C GLN A 45 -9.92 11.23 16.11
N GLN A 46 -8.89 10.60 15.55
CA GLN A 46 -8.52 10.75 14.14
C GLN A 46 -9.65 10.34 13.18
N LEU A 47 -10.38 9.25 13.49
CA LEU A 47 -11.53 8.82 12.69
C LEU A 47 -12.67 9.84 12.72
N ALA A 48 -12.99 10.37 13.91
CA ALA A 48 -14.02 11.40 14.06
C ALA A 48 -13.68 12.66 13.25
N ASP A 49 -12.40 13.06 13.26
CA ASP A 49 -11.92 14.22 12.50
C ASP A 49 -11.97 13.98 11.00
N SER A 50 -11.56 12.80 10.53
CA SER A 50 -11.69 12.40 9.12
C SER A 50 -13.16 12.45 8.66
N GLN A 51 -14.07 11.90 9.46
CA GLN A 51 -15.49 11.90 9.16
C GLN A 51 -16.09 13.32 9.15
N ALA A 52 -15.64 14.19 10.05
CA ALA A 52 -16.03 15.60 10.08
C ALA A 52 -15.56 16.36 8.82
N LEU A 53 -14.34 16.09 8.34
CA LEU A 53 -13.84 16.63 7.07
C LEU A 53 -14.64 16.14 5.86
N ILE A 54 -15.01 14.86 5.84
CA ILE A 54 -15.87 14.31 4.78
C ILE A 54 -17.25 15.00 4.83
N ARG A 55 -17.82 15.19 6.02
CA ARG A 55 -19.09 15.91 6.20
C ARG A 55 -19.03 17.35 5.70
N THR A 56 -17.96 18.09 6.00
CA THR A 56 -17.82 19.48 5.56
C THR A 56 -17.64 19.56 4.05
N ARG A 57 -16.91 18.61 3.45
CA ARG A 57 -16.81 18.47 1.99
C ARG A 57 -18.17 18.23 1.34
N ILE A 58 -18.94 17.26 1.83
CA ILE A 58 -20.29 16.96 1.32
C ILE A 58 -21.20 18.17 1.48
N LEU A 59 -21.15 18.86 2.62
CA LEU A 59 -21.94 20.07 2.86
C LEU A 59 -21.58 21.18 1.86
N ARG A 60 -20.31 21.33 1.51
CA ARG A 60 -19.85 22.32 0.51
C ARG A 60 -20.28 21.95 -0.91
N GLU A 61 -20.14 20.68 -1.30
CA GLU A 61 -20.47 20.20 -2.65
C GLU A 61 -21.99 20.10 -2.88
N ASN A 62 -22.74 19.65 -1.87
CA ASN A 62 -24.17 19.36 -1.94
C ASN A 62 -25.06 20.32 -1.14
N GLY A 63 -24.52 21.45 -0.69
CA GLY A 63 -25.25 22.44 0.12
C GLY A 63 -26.48 23.06 -0.58
N LYS A 64 -26.54 22.97 -1.91
CA LYS A 64 -27.65 23.47 -2.74
C LYS A 64 -28.98 22.72 -2.56
N TYR A 65 -28.95 21.50 -1.99
CA TYR A 65 -30.16 20.69 -1.78
C TYR A 65 -30.82 20.92 -0.41
N ILE A 66 -30.25 21.79 0.43
CA ILE A 66 -30.71 22.07 1.78
C ILE A 66 -31.24 23.52 1.82
N PRO A 67 -32.27 23.83 2.64
CA PRO A 67 -32.68 25.21 2.88
C PRO A 67 -31.51 26.10 3.31
N LYS A 68 -31.56 27.37 2.91
CA LYS A 68 -30.47 28.34 3.15
C LYS A 68 -30.15 28.47 4.64
N GLU A 69 -31.16 28.54 5.50
CA GLU A 69 -30.97 28.60 6.96
C GLU A 69 -30.27 27.34 7.48
N GLY A 70 -30.66 26.18 6.98
CA GLY A 70 -30.07 24.89 7.35
C GLY A 70 -28.62 24.74 6.92
N PHE A 71 -28.22 25.35 5.80
CA PHE A 71 -26.82 25.41 5.38
C PHE A 71 -26.00 26.36 6.25
N VAL A 72 -26.52 27.57 6.52
CA VAL A 72 -25.83 28.60 7.33
C VAL A 72 -25.59 28.11 8.76
N MET A 73 -26.58 27.47 9.38
CA MET A 73 -26.44 26.88 10.72
C MET A 73 -25.30 25.85 10.77
N ARG A 74 -25.25 24.94 9.79
CA ARG A 74 -24.20 23.90 9.71
C ARG A 74 -22.83 24.50 9.40
N LYS A 75 -22.77 25.51 8.53
CA LYS A 75 -21.54 26.28 8.25
C LYS A 75 -21.01 26.94 9.53
N HIS A 76 -21.90 27.58 10.30
CA HIS A 76 -21.54 28.23 11.56
C HIS A 76 -20.99 27.22 12.58
N PHE A 77 -21.59 26.04 12.72
CA PHE A 77 -21.09 24.99 13.60
C PHE A 77 -19.63 24.59 13.31
N PHE A 78 -19.24 24.52 12.04
CA PHE A 78 -17.87 24.12 11.66
C PHE A 78 -16.87 25.27 11.69
N VAL A 79 -17.27 26.48 11.29
CA VAL A 79 -16.36 27.61 10.97
C VAL A 79 -16.33 28.71 12.03
N ASN A 80 -17.25 28.71 13.01
CA ASN A 80 -17.29 29.76 14.04
C ASN A 80 -15.90 29.99 14.69
N GLU A 81 -15.54 31.26 14.89
CA GLU A 81 -14.20 31.67 15.33
C GLU A 81 -13.92 31.23 16.77
N GLU A 82 -14.91 31.32 17.66
CA GLU A 82 -14.74 30.98 19.08
C GLU A 82 -14.99 29.49 19.37
N ASN A 83 -15.99 28.89 18.72
CA ASN A 83 -16.52 27.57 19.06
C ASN A 83 -16.63 26.60 17.86
N GLY A 84 -16.10 26.96 16.69
CA GLY A 84 -16.16 26.12 15.50
C GLY A 84 -15.41 24.83 15.68
N TYR A 85 -16.02 23.71 15.28
CA TYR A 85 -15.41 22.38 15.41
C TYR A 85 -14.04 22.28 14.70
N LEU A 86 -13.84 23.01 13.59
CA LEU A 86 -12.57 23.06 12.87
C LEU A 86 -11.61 24.12 13.45
N THR A 87 -12.13 25.21 14.00
CA THR A 87 -11.34 26.33 14.53
C THR A 87 -10.76 26.02 15.93
N LYS A 88 -11.49 25.28 16.78
CA LYS A 88 -11.06 24.86 18.12
C LYS A 88 -9.90 23.85 18.17
N GLN A 89 -9.30 23.50 17.04
CA GLN A 89 -8.23 22.49 16.95
C GLN A 89 -6.91 22.87 17.64
N GLN A 90 -6.78 24.05 18.26
CA GLN A 90 -5.54 24.49 18.94
C GLN A 90 -5.06 23.58 20.09
N GLY A 91 -5.91 22.71 20.64
CA GLY A 91 -5.53 21.76 21.71
C GLY A 91 -5.33 20.31 21.28
N ARG A 92 -5.53 19.98 20.00
CA ARG A 92 -5.32 18.61 19.50
C ARG A 92 -3.85 18.48 19.11
N GLN A 93 -3.16 17.51 19.73
CA GLN A 93 -1.83 17.13 19.28
C GLN A 93 -1.92 16.85 17.79
N GLN A 94 -1.32 17.71 16.97
CA GLN A 94 -1.15 17.41 15.56
C GLN A 94 -0.46 16.05 15.54
N PRO A 95 -0.98 15.03 14.79
CA PRO A 95 -0.21 13.82 14.58
C PRO A 95 1.10 14.29 14.01
N VAL A 96 2.17 14.15 14.80
CA VAL A 96 3.41 14.85 14.55
C VAL A 96 3.84 14.44 13.16
N ARG A 97 3.79 15.39 12.23
CA ARG A 97 4.01 15.16 10.80
C ARG A 97 5.47 14.84 10.48
N ASN A 98 6.27 14.60 11.52
CA ASN A 98 7.67 14.25 11.45
C ASN A 98 7.80 12.72 11.53
N PRO A 99 8.19 12.05 10.44
CA PRO A 99 8.45 10.60 10.45
C PRO A 99 9.61 10.17 11.38
N ILE A 100 10.28 11.12 12.05
CA ILE A 100 11.35 10.89 13.02
C ILE A 100 10.81 10.69 14.44
N THR A 101 9.66 11.28 14.79
CA THR A 101 9.15 11.27 16.16
C THR A 101 8.30 10.05 16.49
N ASP A 102 7.74 9.38 15.48
CA ASP A 102 6.94 8.17 15.65
C ASP A 102 7.59 6.98 14.91
N PRO A 103 8.46 6.21 15.59
CA PRO A 103 9.17 5.08 14.98
C PRO A 103 8.21 3.99 14.45
N THR A 104 6.98 3.93 14.95
CA THR A 104 5.93 2.99 14.53
C THR A 104 5.44 3.27 13.10
N MET A 105 5.18 4.53 12.73
CA MET A 105 4.70 4.92 11.39
C MET A 105 5.76 4.70 10.31
N MET A 106 7.02 5.00 10.62
CA MET A 106 8.15 4.70 9.74
C MET A 106 8.33 3.20 9.57
N THR A 107 8.21 2.43 10.65
CA THR A 107 8.28 0.96 10.62
C THR A 107 7.16 0.37 9.76
N GLU A 108 5.95 0.90 9.81
CA GLU A 108 4.84 0.41 8.97
C GLU A 108 5.06 0.68 7.47
N MET A 109 5.59 1.86 7.12
CA MET A 109 5.91 2.19 5.73
C MET A 109 7.06 1.33 5.20
N LEU A 110 8.11 1.16 6.00
CA LEU A 110 9.24 0.29 5.67
C LEU A 110 8.82 -1.18 5.59
N LYS A 111 8.01 -1.66 6.53
CA LYS A 111 7.47 -3.03 6.56
C LYS A 111 6.67 -3.33 5.30
N ASN A 112 5.85 -2.40 4.83
CA ASN A 112 5.10 -2.57 3.58
C ASN A 112 6.01 -2.63 2.34
N ASN A 113 7.08 -1.83 2.30
CA ASN A 113 8.03 -1.89 1.19
C ASN A 113 8.86 -3.19 1.21
N ILE A 114 9.37 -3.56 2.40
CA ILE A 114 10.17 -4.77 2.62
C ILE A 114 9.34 -6.04 2.37
N SER A 115 8.08 -6.08 2.81
CA SER A 115 7.16 -7.22 2.59
C SER A 115 6.93 -7.52 1.11
N ASN A 116 7.01 -6.51 0.24
CA ASN A 116 6.91 -6.69 -1.20
C ASN A 116 8.25 -7.05 -1.86
N MET A 117 9.36 -6.49 -1.37
CA MET A 117 10.68 -6.69 -1.95
C MET A 117 11.31 -8.05 -1.56
N VAL A 118 11.19 -8.46 -0.30
CA VAL A 118 11.87 -9.67 0.22
C VAL A 118 11.48 -10.94 -0.54
N PRO A 119 10.20 -11.22 -0.84
CA PRO A 119 9.82 -12.40 -1.60
C PRO A 119 10.49 -12.46 -2.98
N MET A 120 10.61 -11.32 -3.67
CA MET A 120 11.22 -11.26 -5.00
C MET A 120 12.72 -11.58 -4.96
N ILE A 121 13.43 -11.06 -3.95
CA ILE A 121 14.85 -11.33 -3.76
C ILE A 121 15.09 -12.80 -3.39
N VAL A 122 14.28 -13.35 -2.47
CA VAL A 122 14.41 -14.75 -2.05
C VAL A 122 14.16 -15.71 -3.22
N ILE A 123 13.13 -15.46 -4.04
CA ILE A 123 12.85 -16.26 -5.25
C ILE A 123 14.03 -16.18 -6.22
N GLY A 124 14.55 -14.97 -6.48
CA GLY A 124 15.72 -14.79 -7.34
C GLY A 124 16.95 -15.55 -6.84
N GLY A 125 17.19 -15.52 -5.53
CA GLY A 125 18.29 -16.26 -4.89
C GLY A 125 18.13 -17.78 -4.97
N VAL A 126 16.94 -18.31 -4.71
CA VAL A 126 16.66 -19.76 -4.81
C VAL A 126 16.79 -20.25 -6.24
N ILE A 127 16.27 -19.49 -7.22
CA ILE A 127 16.42 -19.82 -8.64
C ILE A 127 17.90 -19.78 -9.05
N ASN A 128 18.65 -18.75 -8.62
CA ASN A 128 20.07 -18.64 -8.92
C ASN A 128 20.86 -19.82 -8.33
N TRP A 129 20.58 -20.22 -7.09
CA TRP A 129 21.21 -21.38 -6.46
C TRP A 129 20.85 -22.70 -7.16
N ALA A 130 19.56 -22.94 -7.42
CA ALA A 130 19.06 -24.21 -7.98
C ALA A 130 19.35 -24.38 -9.48
N PHE A 131 19.44 -23.28 -10.24
CA PHE A 131 19.61 -23.28 -11.70
C PHE A 131 20.83 -22.46 -12.13
N SER A 132 21.94 -22.58 -11.39
CA SER A 132 23.23 -21.98 -11.76
C SER A 132 23.98 -22.83 -12.80
N GLY A 133 24.87 -22.20 -13.56
CA GLY A 133 25.87 -22.90 -14.39
C GLY A 133 25.49 -23.16 -15.85
N PHE A 134 24.34 -22.67 -16.34
CA PHE A 134 23.94 -22.82 -17.73
C PHE A 134 23.17 -21.60 -18.26
N LEU A 135 23.10 -21.46 -19.59
CA LEU A 135 22.36 -20.40 -20.27
C LEU A 135 20.88 -20.81 -20.42
N CYS A 136 19.96 -20.01 -19.88
CA CYS A 136 18.53 -20.34 -19.89
C CYS A 136 17.85 -20.01 -21.21
N SER A 137 17.96 -18.76 -21.68
CA SER A 137 17.33 -18.33 -22.94
C SER A 137 18.01 -17.07 -23.48
N MET A 138 17.98 -16.89 -24.79
CA MET A 138 18.35 -15.63 -25.42
C MET A 138 17.11 -14.74 -25.49
N TYR A 139 17.21 -13.51 -24.98
CA TYR A 139 16.19 -12.50 -25.19
C TYR A 139 16.43 -11.80 -26.53
N PRO A 140 15.42 -11.67 -27.42
CA PRO A 140 15.60 -10.98 -28.68
C PRO A 140 15.94 -9.51 -28.41
N LYS A 141 17.11 -9.07 -28.86
CA LYS A 141 17.43 -7.63 -28.88
C LYS A 141 16.57 -6.99 -29.96
N LYS A 142 15.80 -5.95 -29.59
CA LYS A 142 15.17 -5.05 -30.55
C LYS A 142 16.23 -4.37 -31.41
#